data_AF-A0A2R6HDY3-F1
#
_entry.id   AF-A0A2R6HDY3-F1
#
_cell.length_a   1.000
_cell.length_b   1.000
_cell.length_c   1.000
_cell.angle_alpha   90.00
_cell.angle_beta   90.00
_cell.angle_gamma   90.00
#
_symmetry.space_group_name_H-M   'P 1'
#
loop_
_entity.id
_entity.type
_entity.pdbx_description
1 polymer ?
#
loop_
_entity_poly.entity_id
_entity_poly.type
_entity_poly.pdbx_seq_one_letter_code
_entity_poly.pdbx_strand_id
1 'polypeptide(L)'
;MALSHDELAGVVDLFGALALTELSRACAELAFKRGEEAVDATDAVAEAVAAYRLVAFERAGDRDETGTGAGGGTDDHDAGEGWEGAYAPVAPDELGDGTLLAAGPAAFPTLPAGAADLPHILAVEPRDPDPAALGEVVEERLRAEAARALAAGEAERVAQLLDASYEVEAWAPVDLGDVRERLDAVVGDANGTSSGSRSG
;
A
#
# COMPACT_ATOMS: atom_id res chain seq x y z
N MET A 1 -22.71 -3.07 -3.53
CA MET A 1 -21.73 -2.44 -4.41
C MET A 1 -20.34 -2.80 -3.93
N ALA A 2 -19.56 -3.47 -4.78
CA ALA A 2 -18.11 -3.58 -4.61
C ALA A 2 -17.45 -2.58 -5.56
N LEU A 3 -16.47 -1.82 -5.08
CA LEU A 3 -15.64 -0.94 -5.90
C LEU A 3 -14.39 -1.70 -6.34
N SER A 4 -13.92 -1.43 -7.55
CA SER A 4 -12.59 -1.89 -7.98
C SER A 4 -11.47 -1.19 -7.22
N HIS A 5 -10.24 -1.72 -7.25
CA HIS A 5 -9.08 -1.07 -6.60
C HIS A 5 -8.80 0.33 -7.14
N ASP A 6 -8.95 0.52 -8.46
CA ASP A 6 -8.76 1.83 -9.10
C ASP A 6 -9.90 2.81 -8.75
N GLU A 7 -11.11 2.30 -8.49
CA GLU A 7 -12.22 3.09 -7.96
C GLU A 7 -12.00 3.50 -6.50
N LEU A 8 -11.48 2.60 -5.66
CA LEU A 8 -11.06 2.93 -4.30
C LEU A 8 -9.95 3.99 -4.31
N ALA A 9 -8.93 3.81 -5.16
CA ALA A 9 -7.88 4.80 -5.34
C ALA A 9 -8.43 6.15 -5.81
N GLY A 10 -9.41 6.16 -6.73
CA GLY A 10 -10.09 7.39 -7.16
C GLY A 10 -10.89 8.09 -6.07
N VAL A 11 -11.50 7.34 -5.14
CA VAL A 11 -12.16 7.92 -3.96
C VAL A 11 -11.14 8.50 -3.00
N VAL A 12 -10.06 7.78 -2.70
CA VAL A 12 -8.99 8.25 -1.80
C VAL A 12 -8.30 9.50 -2.36
N ASP A 13 -7.96 9.49 -3.65
CA ASP A 13 -7.30 10.59 -4.37
C ASP A 13 -8.09 11.90 -4.29
N LEU A 14 -9.43 11.83 -4.28
CA LEU A 14 -10.30 13.01 -4.14
C LEU A 14 -10.05 13.80 -2.84
N PHE A 15 -9.56 13.12 -1.80
CA PHE A 15 -9.23 13.70 -0.51
C PHE A 15 -7.72 13.79 -0.27
N GLY A 16 -6.90 13.30 -1.21
CA GLY A 16 -5.46 13.07 -1.07
C GLY A 16 -5.11 11.93 -0.11
N ALA A 17 -5.73 11.87 1.07
CA ALA A 17 -5.71 10.70 1.95
C ALA A 17 -6.97 10.58 2.81
N LEU A 18 -7.39 9.34 3.07
CA LEU A 18 -8.52 9.00 3.94
C LEU A 18 -8.10 8.01 5.02
N ALA A 19 -8.66 8.12 6.22
CA ALA A 19 -8.61 7.03 7.18
C ALA A 19 -9.43 5.84 6.67
N LEU A 20 -9.08 4.63 7.10
CA LEU A 20 -9.81 3.41 6.71
C LEU A 20 -11.33 3.52 6.98
N THR A 21 -11.71 4.07 8.13
CA THR A 21 -13.11 4.28 8.52
C THR A 21 -13.82 5.33 7.65
N GLU A 22 -13.12 6.38 7.23
CA GLU A 22 -13.64 7.40 6.32
C GLU A 22 -13.87 6.84 4.91
N LEU A 23 -12.95 5.99 4.41
CA LEU A 23 -13.12 5.30 3.14
C LEU A 23 -14.31 4.33 3.19
N SER A 24 -14.45 3.53 4.24
CA SER A 24 -15.63 2.67 4.44
C SER A 24 -16.94 3.46 4.45
N ARG A 25 -16.96 4.64 5.10
CA ARG A 25 -18.11 5.55 5.06
C ARG A 25 -18.36 6.09 3.65
N ALA A 26 -17.31 6.47 2.91
CA ALA A 26 -17.43 6.94 1.53
C ALA A 26 -18.07 5.88 0.62
N CYS A 27 -17.65 4.62 0.75
CA CYS A 27 -18.22 3.47 0.05
C CYS A 27 -19.72 3.30 0.38
N ALA A 28 -20.09 3.41 1.66
CA ALA A 28 -21.49 3.31 2.09
C ALA A 28 -22.37 4.43 1.50
N GLU A 29 -21.89 5.67 1.50
CA GLU A 29 -22.60 6.81 0.89
C GLU A 29 -22.78 6.62 -0.64
N LEU A 30 -21.76 6.10 -1.33
CA LEU A 30 -21.86 5.80 -2.76
C LEU A 30 -22.88 4.71 -3.06
N ALA A 31 -22.88 3.63 -2.28
CA ALA A 31 -23.85 2.55 -2.42
C ALA A 31 -25.28 3.09 -2.22
N PHE A 32 -25.50 3.88 -1.16
CA PHE A 32 -26.79 4.51 -0.88
C PHE A 32 -27.25 5.40 -2.04
N LYS A 33 -26.38 6.27 -2.57
CA LYS A 33 -26.70 7.14 -3.72
C LYS A 33 -27.08 6.38 -4.99
N ARG A 34 -26.52 5.19 -5.17
CA ARG A 34 -26.80 4.32 -6.33
C ARG A 34 -28.00 3.41 -6.12
N GLY A 35 -28.60 3.41 -4.93
CA GLY A 35 -29.66 2.48 -4.56
C GLY A 35 -29.16 1.04 -4.45
N GLU A 36 -27.88 0.86 -4.16
CA GLU A 36 -27.22 -0.44 -3.98
C GLU A 36 -26.95 -0.71 -2.50
N GLU A 37 -26.84 -1.99 -2.14
CA GLU A 37 -26.44 -2.39 -0.78
C GLU A 37 -24.93 -2.17 -0.59
N ALA A 38 -24.51 -1.58 0.53
CA ALA A 38 -23.09 -1.43 0.82
C ALA A 38 -22.44 -2.78 1.15
N VAL A 39 -21.28 -3.05 0.55
CA VAL A 39 -20.43 -4.18 0.93
C VAL A 39 -19.30 -3.63 1.78
N ASP A 40 -18.86 -4.40 2.78
CA ASP A 40 -17.69 -4.06 3.56
C ASP A 40 -16.47 -3.95 2.64
N ALA A 41 -15.80 -2.80 2.65
CA ALA A 41 -14.67 -2.53 1.77
C ALA A 41 -13.34 -3.05 2.35
N THR A 42 -13.32 -3.54 3.59
CA THR A 42 -12.08 -3.89 4.31
C THR A 42 -11.19 -4.86 3.52
N ASP A 43 -11.75 -5.97 3.03
CA ASP A 43 -11.00 -6.96 2.24
C ASP A 43 -10.48 -6.35 0.93
N ALA A 44 -11.32 -5.58 0.23
CA ALA A 44 -10.93 -4.92 -1.02
C ALA A 44 -9.84 -3.85 -0.81
N VAL A 45 -9.82 -3.19 0.36
CA VAL A 45 -8.77 -2.24 0.73
C VAL A 45 -7.48 -3.00 1.03
N ALA A 46 -7.51 -4.08 1.81
CA ALA A 46 -6.34 -4.90 2.07
C ALA A 46 -5.74 -5.45 0.76
N GLU A 47 -6.57 -5.96 -0.15
CA GLU A 47 -6.16 -6.40 -1.48
C GLU A 47 -5.56 -5.25 -2.31
N ALA A 48 -6.16 -4.06 -2.29
CA ALA A 48 -5.63 -2.89 -2.98
C ALA A 48 -4.28 -2.43 -2.40
N VAL A 49 -4.10 -2.48 -1.08
CA VAL A 49 -2.81 -2.19 -0.44
C VAL A 49 -1.78 -3.22 -0.88
N ALA A 50 -2.09 -4.52 -0.79
CA ALA A 50 -1.19 -5.62 -1.21
C ALA A 50 -0.76 -5.51 -2.68
N ALA A 51 -1.65 -5.01 -3.54
CA ALA A 51 -1.42 -4.78 -4.97
C ALA A 51 -0.76 -3.41 -5.28
N TYR A 52 -0.32 -2.65 -4.27
CA TYR A 52 0.27 -1.30 -4.42
C TYR A 52 -0.66 -0.30 -5.13
N ARG A 53 -1.97 -0.57 -5.13
CA ARG A 53 -3.02 0.35 -5.60
C ARG A 53 -3.39 1.38 -4.54
N LEU A 54 -3.21 1.05 -3.27
CA LEU A 54 -3.26 1.97 -2.14
C LEU A 54 -1.96 1.90 -1.34
N VAL A 55 -1.59 3.01 -0.73
CA VAL A 55 -0.50 3.09 0.25
C VAL A 55 -1.13 3.28 1.61
N ALA A 56 -0.83 2.37 2.53
CA ALA A 56 -1.26 2.44 3.91
C ALA A 56 -0.12 2.95 4.79
N PHE A 57 -0.40 3.98 5.60
CA PHE A 57 0.59 4.65 6.43
C PHE A 57 -0.01 5.20 7.72
N GLU A 58 0.82 5.34 8.75
CA GLU A 58 0.49 5.98 10.03
C GLU A 58 1.30 7.25 10.21
N ARG A 59 0.74 8.32 10.81
CA ARG A 59 1.52 9.48 11.23
C ARG A 59 2.45 9.07 12.38
N ALA A 60 3.74 9.32 12.25
CA ALA A 60 4.71 9.19 13.34
C ALA A 60 4.40 10.24 14.41
N GLY A 61 3.56 9.86 15.37
CA GLY A 61 3.02 10.75 16.41
C GLY A 61 1.65 10.31 16.93
N ASP A 62 0.89 9.53 16.16
CA ASP A 62 -0.41 8.97 16.59
C ASP A 62 -0.26 7.62 17.33
N ARG A 63 0.97 7.15 17.57
CA ARG A 63 1.23 6.15 18.62
C ARG A 63 1.14 6.83 19.98
N ASP A 64 -0.06 7.30 20.32
CA ASP A 64 -0.35 7.75 21.67
C ASP A 64 -0.04 6.60 22.65
N GLU A 65 0.55 6.98 23.77
CA GLU A 65 1.09 6.19 24.87
C GLU A 65 0.01 5.40 25.65
N THR A 66 -0.86 4.66 24.96
CA THR A 66 -1.92 3.84 25.58
C THR A 66 -1.95 2.43 25.00
N GLY A 67 -0.79 1.79 24.92
CA GLY A 67 -0.65 0.36 24.65
C GLY A 67 0.04 -0.36 25.80
N THR A 68 -0.65 -0.61 26.90
CA THR A 68 -0.24 -1.68 27.82
C THR A 68 -0.49 -3.01 27.11
N GLY A 69 0.49 -3.44 26.31
CA GLY A 69 0.54 -4.74 25.65
C GLY A 69 1.88 -5.39 25.98
N ALA A 70 1.85 -6.42 26.82
CA ALA A 70 3.03 -7.15 27.25
C ALA A 70 3.52 -8.15 26.18
N GLY A 71 4.83 -8.15 25.92
CA GLY A 71 5.61 -9.21 25.27
C GLY A 71 5.82 -9.02 23.76
N GLY A 72 7.01 -9.15 23.19
CA GLY A 72 8.34 -9.54 23.67
C GLY A 72 9.38 -9.20 22.59
N GLY A 73 10.65 -9.18 23.00
CA GLY A 73 11.75 -8.44 22.36
C GLY A 73 12.03 -8.67 20.88
N THR A 74 12.55 -7.61 20.26
CA THR A 74 13.53 -7.67 19.17
C THR A 74 14.61 -6.62 19.42
N ASP A 75 15.77 -6.96 18.90
CA ASP A 75 17.12 -6.53 19.22
C ASP A 75 17.41 -5.03 19.14
N ASP A 76 18.43 -4.62 19.91
CA ASP A 76 19.20 -3.39 19.75
C ASP A 76 19.48 -3.11 18.26
N HIS A 77 18.61 -2.29 17.64
CA HIS A 77 19.02 -1.49 16.50
C HIS A 77 19.48 -0.15 17.06
N ASP A 78 20.78 0.07 16.92
CA ASP A 78 21.46 1.36 16.94
C ASP A 78 20.57 2.40 16.25
N ALA A 79 19.83 3.15 17.08
CA ALA A 79 18.95 4.22 16.63
C ALA A 79 19.85 5.36 16.16
N GLY A 80 20.29 5.27 14.90
CA GLY A 80 20.92 6.36 14.20
C GLY A 80 19.99 7.57 14.27
N GLU A 81 20.40 8.56 15.04
CA GLU A 81 19.79 9.89 15.06
C GLU A 81 19.68 10.40 13.61
N GLY A 82 18.47 10.62 13.09
CA GLY A 82 18.30 11.45 11.90
C GLY A 82 17.12 11.25 10.97
N TRP A 83 16.14 10.37 11.25
CA TRP A 83 15.01 10.13 10.33
C TRP A 83 13.74 9.77 11.14
N GLU A 84 13.14 10.74 11.83
CA GLU A 84 11.72 10.65 12.22
C GLU A 84 10.91 10.76 10.92
N GLY A 85 10.76 9.64 10.21
CA GLY A 85 9.87 9.56 9.07
C GLY A 85 8.48 9.97 9.52
N ALA A 86 7.90 11.02 8.93
CA ALA A 86 6.58 11.51 9.31
C ALA A 86 5.49 10.44 9.20
N TYR A 87 5.80 9.36 8.45
CA TYR A 87 4.93 8.24 8.21
C TYR A 87 5.63 6.90 8.42
N ALA A 88 4.91 5.93 9.02
CA ALA A 88 5.33 4.53 9.11
C ALA A 88 4.50 3.65 8.15
N PRO A 89 5.08 2.62 7.51
CA PRO A 89 4.32 1.69 6.67
C PRO A 89 3.39 0.81 7.50
N VAL A 90 2.21 0.53 6.94
CA VAL A 90 1.25 -0.44 7.50
C VAL A 90 1.08 -1.60 6.53
N ALA A 91 1.22 -2.84 7.01
CA ALA A 91 0.99 -4.01 6.18
C ALA A 91 -0.52 -4.20 5.86
N PRO A 92 -0.87 -4.85 4.73
CA PRO A 92 -2.27 -5.12 4.37
C PRO A 92 -3.09 -5.84 5.45
N ASP A 93 -2.43 -6.70 6.23
CA ASP A 93 -3.03 -7.47 7.32
C ASP A 93 -3.02 -6.76 8.68
N GLU A 94 -2.46 -5.54 8.75
CA GLU A 94 -2.33 -4.72 9.95
C GLU A 94 -3.18 -3.43 9.89
N LEU A 95 -4.05 -3.29 8.90
CA LEU A 95 -4.91 -2.11 8.74
C LEU A 95 -5.83 -1.91 9.97
N GLY A 96 -5.84 -0.69 10.49
CA GLY A 96 -6.63 -0.33 11.66
C GLY A 96 -7.22 1.08 11.60
N ASP A 97 -7.85 1.49 12.69
CA ASP A 97 -8.59 2.76 12.77
C ASP A 97 -7.69 4.00 12.62
N GLY A 98 -6.39 3.89 12.96
CA GLY A 98 -5.39 4.95 12.78
C GLY A 98 -4.72 4.96 11.41
N THR A 99 -5.00 3.98 10.55
CA THR A 99 -4.36 3.85 9.24
C THR A 99 -4.94 4.85 8.26
N LEU A 100 -4.05 5.66 7.68
CA LEU A 100 -4.33 6.52 6.54
C LEU A 100 -4.01 5.78 5.24
N LEU A 101 -4.82 6.06 4.21
CA LEU A 101 -4.72 5.50 2.88
C LEU A 101 -4.53 6.64 1.88
N ALA A 102 -3.56 6.49 0.97
CA ALA A 102 -3.37 7.33 -0.21
C ALA A 102 -3.43 6.47 -1.49
N ALA A 103 -3.67 7.09 -2.64
CA ALA A 103 -3.55 6.41 -3.93
C ALA A 103 -2.10 5.94 -4.14
N GLY A 104 -1.93 4.70 -4.59
CA GLY A 104 -0.62 4.06 -4.69
C GLY A 104 0.00 4.08 -6.10
N PRO A 105 1.27 3.66 -6.20
CA PRO A 105 2.08 3.75 -7.43
C PRO A 105 1.53 2.91 -8.58
N ALA A 106 0.86 1.80 -8.26
CA ALA A 106 0.28 0.94 -9.28
C ALA A 106 -1.12 1.42 -9.70
N ALA A 107 -1.70 2.42 -9.02
CA ALA A 107 -3.08 2.83 -9.27
C ALA A 107 -3.26 3.58 -10.58
N PHE A 108 -4.44 3.37 -11.18
CA PHE A 108 -4.99 4.26 -12.20
C PHE A 108 -6.30 4.86 -11.66
N PRO A 109 -6.22 5.85 -10.75
CA PRO A 109 -7.37 6.35 -10.01
C PRO A 109 -8.53 6.69 -10.94
N THR A 110 -9.66 6.04 -10.70
CA THR A 110 -10.88 6.20 -11.49
C THR A 110 -11.99 6.67 -10.57
N LEU A 111 -12.46 7.90 -10.74
CA LEU A 111 -13.49 8.42 -9.86
C LEU A 111 -14.84 7.72 -10.12
N PRO A 112 -15.44 7.03 -9.14
CA PRO A 112 -16.72 6.36 -9.33
C PRO A 112 -17.85 7.36 -9.60
N ALA A 113 -18.86 6.97 -10.37
CA ALA A 113 -20.07 7.77 -10.56
C ALA A 113 -20.69 8.21 -9.22
N GLY A 114 -20.99 9.51 -9.08
CA GLY A 114 -21.56 10.10 -7.86
C GLY A 114 -20.55 10.43 -6.75
N ALA A 115 -19.26 10.09 -6.92
CA ALA A 115 -18.23 10.32 -5.91
C ALA A 115 -17.78 11.79 -5.79
N ALA A 116 -17.98 12.61 -6.83
CA ALA A 116 -17.56 14.02 -6.84
C ALA A 116 -18.17 14.88 -5.71
N ASP A 117 -19.27 14.43 -5.11
CA ASP A 117 -19.98 15.13 -4.02
C ASP A 117 -19.65 14.57 -2.62
N LEU A 118 -18.79 13.54 -2.55
CA LEU A 118 -18.35 12.97 -1.28
C LEU A 118 -17.66 13.98 -0.34
N PRO A 119 -16.80 14.91 -0.81
CA PRO A 119 -16.16 15.88 0.08
C PRO A 119 -17.16 16.73 0.85
N HIS A 120 -18.29 17.06 0.23
CA HIS A 120 -19.36 17.82 0.88
C HIS A 120 -20.19 16.98 1.84
N ILE A 121 -20.41 15.70 1.53
CA ILE A 121 -21.23 14.80 2.36
C ILE A 121 -20.50 14.32 3.60
N LEU A 122 -19.25 13.90 3.41
CA LEU A 122 -18.45 13.33 4.49
C LEU A 122 -17.97 14.41 5.47
N ALA A 123 -17.88 15.66 4.99
CA ALA A 123 -17.31 16.79 5.73
C ALA A 123 -15.89 16.48 6.24
N VAL A 124 -15.13 15.72 5.46
CA VAL A 124 -13.73 15.39 5.69
C VAL A 124 -12.87 16.43 4.98
N GLU A 125 -11.92 17.01 5.70
CA GLU A 125 -10.97 17.96 5.12
C GLU A 125 -9.94 17.22 4.25
N PRO A 126 -9.66 17.68 3.02
CA PRO A 126 -8.61 17.09 2.19
C PRO A 126 -7.25 17.13 2.90
N ARG A 127 -6.48 16.06 2.73
CA ARG A 127 -5.12 15.90 3.24
C ARG A 127 -4.14 15.95 2.07
N ASP A 128 -2.95 16.49 2.33
CA ASP A 128 -1.88 16.60 1.33
C ASP A 128 -0.62 15.93 1.90
N PRO A 129 -0.55 14.57 1.90
CA PRO A 129 0.62 13.85 2.37
C PRO A 129 1.83 14.13 1.45
N ASP A 130 3.02 14.28 2.04
CA ASP A 130 4.24 14.51 1.29
C ASP A 130 4.56 13.30 0.38
N PRO A 131 4.60 13.48 -0.96
CA PRO A 131 4.88 12.38 -1.89
C PRO A 131 6.25 11.74 -1.67
N ALA A 132 7.26 12.50 -1.21
CA ALA A 132 8.58 11.94 -0.92
C ALA A 132 8.50 10.99 0.29
N ALA A 133 7.82 11.41 1.36
CA ALA A 133 7.61 10.60 2.56
C ALA A 133 6.73 9.36 2.27
N LEU A 134 5.72 9.48 1.40
CA LEU A 134 4.96 8.32 0.94
C LEU A 134 5.82 7.37 0.09
N GLY A 135 6.76 7.91 -0.70
CA GLY A 135 7.77 7.13 -1.41
C GLY A 135 8.56 6.25 -0.45
N GLU A 136 9.10 6.84 0.63
CA GLU A 136 9.86 6.12 1.66
C GLU A 136 9.04 5.00 2.31
N VAL A 137 7.76 5.26 2.64
CA VAL A 137 6.84 4.25 3.17
C VAL A 137 6.71 3.04 2.24
N VAL A 138 6.53 3.30 0.94
CA VAL A 138 6.36 2.23 -0.06
C VAL A 138 7.67 1.50 -0.33
N GLU A 139 8.79 2.22 -0.36
CA GLU A 139 10.14 1.68 -0.49
C GLU A 139 10.46 0.71 0.65
N GLU A 140 10.20 1.12 1.90
CA GLU A 140 10.42 0.28 3.09
C GLU A 140 9.59 -1.00 3.02
N ARG A 141 8.30 -0.88 2.71
CA ARG A 141 7.40 -2.02 2.57
C ARG A 141 7.86 -2.97 1.46
N LEU A 142 8.19 -2.45 0.28
CA LEU A 142 8.64 -3.24 -0.87
C LEU A 142 9.94 -3.98 -0.55
N ARG A 143 10.90 -3.32 0.11
CA ARG A 143 12.14 -3.97 0.57
C ARG A 143 11.87 -5.12 1.54
N ALA A 144 10.99 -4.91 2.52
CA ALA A 144 10.63 -5.95 3.47
C ALA A 144 9.94 -7.14 2.78
N GLU A 145 9.02 -6.89 1.86
CA GLU A 145 8.35 -7.93 1.07
C GLU A 145 9.33 -8.67 0.14
N ALA A 146 10.23 -7.96 -0.52
CA ALA A 146 11.27 -8.55 -1.38
C ALA A 146 12.20 -9.48 -0.59
N ALA A 147 12.65 -9.04 0.59
CA ALA A 147 13.49 -9.86 1.46
C ALA A 147 12.76 -11.16 1.87
N ARG A 148 11.48 -11.06 2.26
CA ARG A 148 10.65 -12.24 2.61
C ARG A 148 10.46 -13.19 1.44
N ALA A 149 10.06 -12.67 0.27
CA ALA A 149 9.81 -13.47 -0.93
C ALA A 149 11.08 -14.19 -1.44
N LEU A 150 12.22 -13.49 -1.43
CA LEU A 150 13.52 -14.07 -1.79
C LEU A 150 13.93 -15.16 -0.81
N ALA A 151 13.77 -14.94 0.51
CA ALA A 151 14.09 -15.93 1.52
C ALA A 151 13.18 -17.17 1.45
N ALA A 152 11.91 -16.99 1.09
CA ALA A 152 10.93 -18.06 0.93
C ALA A 152 11.02 -18.77 -0.44
N GLY A 153 11.72 -18.20 -1.42
CA GLY A 153 11.81 -18.74 -2.78
C GLY A 153 10.50 -18.61 -3.59
N GLU A 154 9.69 -17.60 -3.29
CA GLU A 154 8.38 -17.38 -3.93
C GLU A 154 8.55 -16.69 -5.29
N ALA A 155 8.93 -17.45 -6.33
CA ALA A 155 9.27 -16.90 -7.64
C ALA A 155 8.17 -16.02 -8.28
N GLU A 156 6.90 -16.39 -8.12
CA GLU A 156 5.78 -15.58 -8.61
C GLU A 156 5.71 -14.22 -7.88
N ARG A 157 5.88 -14.23 -6.56
CA ARG A 157 5.89 -13.00 -5.76
C ARG A 157 7.11 -12.14 -6.08
N VAL A 158 8.27 -12.74 -6.29
CA VAL A 158 9.50 -12.04 -6.72
C VAL A 158 9.28 -11.32 -8.06
N ALA A 159 8.63 -11.97 -9.03
CA ALA A 159 8.31 -11.34 -10.32
C ALA A 159 7.35 -10.15 -10.16
N GLN A 160 6.29 -10.30 -9.34
CA GLN A 160 5.37 -9.19 -9.04
C GLN A 160 6.06 -8.01 -8.38
N LEU A 161 6.97 -8.27 -7.43
CA LEU A 161 7.72 -7.22 -6.74
C LEU A 161 8.73 -6.53 -7.67
N LEU A 162 9.26 -7.25 -8.66
CA LEU A 162 10.12 -6.66 -9.69
C LEU A 162 9.34 -5.65 -10.52
N ASP A 163 8.14 -6.01 -11.00
CA ASP A 163 7.27 -5.08 -11.74
C ASP A 163 6.90 -3.86 -10.87
N ALA A 164 6.46 -4.11 -9.63
CA ALA A 164 6.09 -3.06 -8.68
C ALA A 164 7.23 -2.08 -8.40
N SER A 165 8.49 -2.55 -8.36
CA SER A 165 9.63 -1.67 -8.11
C SER A 165 9.83 -0.60 -9.19
N TYR A 166 9.50 -0.90 -10.46
CA TYR A 166 9.53 0.09 -11.53
C TYR A 166 8.38 1.09 -11.41
N GLU A 167 7.19 0.62 -11.03
CA GLU A 167 6.03 1.48 -10.79
C GLU A 167 6.31 2.47 -9.64
N VAL A 168 6.92 1.98 -8.55
CA VAL A 168 7.29 2.79 -7.38
C VAL A 168 8.31 3.87 -7.73
N GLU A 169 9.40 3.53 -8.43
CA GLU A 169 10.41 4.53 -8.86
C GLU A 169 9.85 5.55 -9.87
N ALA A 170 8.86 5.16 -10.67
CA ALA A 170 8.18 6.10 -11.55
C ALA A 170 7.27 7.07 -10.79
N TRP A 171 6.74 6.64 -9.64
CA TRP A 171 5.75 7.36 -8.84
C TRP A 171 6.37 8.31 -7.81
N ALA A 172 7.47 7.92 -7.16
CA ALA A 172 8.11 8.68 -6.09
C ALA A 172 9.64 8.73 -6.24
N PRO A 173 10.32 9.74 -5.65
CA PRO A 173 11.77 9.92 -5.79
C PRO A 173 12.57 8.96 -4.89
N VAL A 174 12.42 7.66 -5.11
CA VAL A 174 13.11 6.59 -4.38
C VAL A 174 14.07 5.81 -5.28
N ASP A 175 15.03 5.09 -4.68
CA ASP A 175 15.97 4.24 -5.40
C ASP A 175 15.82 2.77 -4.96
N LEU A 176 15.34 1.94 -5.89
CA LEU A 176 15.15 0.51 -5.73
C LEU A 176 16.07 -0.28 -6.68
N GLY A 177 17.12 0.33 -7.24
CA GLY A 177 18.07 -0.33 -8.12
C GLY A 177 18.68 -1.60 -7.52
N ASP A 178 19.11 -1.52 -6.26
CA ASP A 178 19.70 -2.65 -5.53
C ASP A 178 18.70 -3.79 -5.29
N VAL A 179 17.43 -3.47 -5.01
CA VAL A 179 16.36 -4.44 -4.83
C VAL A 179 16.04 -5.12 -6.16
N ARG A 180 15.94 -4.34 -7.25
CA ARG A 180 15.69 -4.84 -8.60
C ARG A 180 16.73 -5.83 -9.05
N GLU A 181 18.01 -5.53 -8.86
CA GLU A 181 19.10 -6.45 -9.22
C GLU A 181 18.95 -7.81 -8.53
N ARG A 182 18.54 -7.83 -7.25
CA ARG A 182 18.31 -9.09 -6.52
C ARG A 182 17.09 -9.85 -7.01
N LEU A 183 15.98 -9.15 -7.26
CA LEU A 183 14.74 -9.77 -7.75
C LEU A 183 14.93 -10.33 -9.17
N ASP A 184 15.55 -9.55 -10.06
CA ASP A 184 15.81 -9.92 -11.47
C ASP A 184 16.72 -11.15 -11.58
N ALA A 185 17.74 -11.28 -10.72
CA ALA A 185 18.61 -12.45 -10.69
C ALA A 185 17.83 -13.77 -10.52
N VAL A 186 16.81 -13.78 -9.65
CA VAL A 186 15.98 -14.97 -9.41
C VAL A 186 15.00 -15.22 -10.57
N VAL A 187 14.39 -14.16 -11.11
CA VAL A 187 13.47 -14.27 -12.26
C VAL A 187 14.22 -14.78 -13.50
N GLY A 188 15.43 -14.29 -13.74
CA GLY A 188 16.32 -14.73 -14.81
C GLY A 188 16.67 -16.22 -14.71
N ASP A 189 17.00 -16.70 -13.52
CA ASP A 189 17.33 -18.11 -13.26
C ASP A 189 16.11 -19.05 -13.48
N ALA A 190 14.92 -18.64 -13.05
CA ALA A 190 13.69 -19.44 -13.25
C ALA A 190 13.37 -19.62 -14.75
N ASN A 191 13.55 -18.57 -15.54
CA ASN A 191 13.36 -18.59 -16.99
C ASN A 191 14.44 -19.40 -17.72
N GLY A 192 15.70 -19.31 -17.26
CA GLY A 192 16.83 -20.08 -17.80
C GLY A 192 16.73 -21.59 -17.53
N THR A 193 16.26 -21.98 -16.34
CA THR A 193 16.17 -23.40 -15.94
C THR A 193 15.05 -24.14 -16.68
N SER A 194 13.97 -23.44 -17.04
CA SER A 194 12.84 -24.00 -17.79
C SER A 194 13.18 -24.37 -19.23
N SER A 195 14.23 -23.75 -19.80
CA SER A 195 14.62 -23.95 -21.21
C SER A 195 15.64 -25.09 -21.43
N GLY A 196 16.12 -25.74 -20.36
CA GLY A 196 17.19 -26.75 -20.39
C GLY A 196 16.77 -28.23 -20.44
N SER A 197 15.48 -28.57 -20.33
CA SER A 197 15.00 -29.96 -20.25
C SER A 197 14.07 -30.35 -21.42
N ARG A 198 14.57 -30.31 -22.67
CA ARG A 198 13.99 -31.08 -23.79
C ARG A 198 15.10 -31.52 -24.75
N SER A 199 15.86 -32.53 -24.37
CA SER A 199 16.65 -33.35 -25.29
C SER A 199 17.05 -34.64 -24.58
N GLY A 200 16.41 -35.74 -24.96
CA GLY A 200 16.62 -37.09 -24.45
C GLY A 200 15.64 -38.04 -25.10
#